data_AF-A0A7S3HK54-F1
#
_entry.id   AF-A0A7S3HK54-F1
#
_cell.length_a   1.000
_cell.length_b   1.000
_cell.length_c   1.000
_cell.angle_alpha   90.00
_cell.angle_beta   90.00
_cell.angle_gamma   90.00
#
_symmetry.space_group_name_H-M   'P 1'
#
loop_
_entity.id
_entity.type
_entity.pdbx_description
1 polymer ?
#
loop_
_entity_poly.entity_id
_entity_poly.type
_entity_poly.pdbx_seq_one_letter_code
_entity_poly.pdbx_strand_id
1 'polypeptide(L)'
;MEEDHEVDDGSGITKAMSAYHHYSKHASALIKEELIKEGKDSSLGVIVSVVSAKWRTLAPEEKSKFEKLAAEDKDRYNKECAIRDEEVLRQQEERRKAHAVGAETETRMRHST
;
A
#
# COMPACT_ATOMS: atom_id res chain seq x y z
N MET A 1 -4.52 -9.96 14.56
CA MET A 1 -5.71 -9.43 13.88
C MET A 1 -5.17 -8.26 13.08
N GLU A 2 -5.18 -8.36 11.75
CA GLU A 2 -4.41 -7.52 10.82
C GLU A 2 -4.52 -6.01 11.12
N GLU A 3 -3.53 -5.51 11.84
CA GLU A 3 -3.24 -4.09 12.01
C GLU A 3 -1.96 -3.87 11.20
N ASP A 4 -2.13 -3.75 9.89
CA ASP A 4 -1.05 -3.36 8.99
C ASP A 4 -0.90 -1.84 9.12
N HIS A 5 -0.04 -1.43 10.05
CA HIS A 5 0.35 -0.04 10.25
C HIS A 5 1.20 0.39 9.05
N GLU A 6 0.52 1.07 8.11
CA GLU A 6 1.00 1.37 6.77
C GLU A 6 2.16 2.38 6.81
N VAL A 7 3.37 1.89 6.52
CA VAL A 7 4.56 2.72 6.31
C VAL A 7 4.62 3.21 4.86
N ASP A 8 4.65 4.54 4.71
CA ASP A 8 4.88 5.27 3.45
C ASP A 8 6.29 4.96 2.93
N ASP A 9 6.38 4.26 1.80
CA ASP A 9 7.63 3.73 1.24
C ASP A 9 8.28 4.70 0.23
N GLY A 10 7.78 5.95 0.10
CA GLY A 10 8.39 7.00 -0.73
C GLY A 10 8.50 6.71 -2.23
N SER A 11 7.95 5.59 -2.71
CA SER A 11 8.15 5.11 -4.09
C SER A 11 7.20 5.69 -5.14
N GLY A 12 6.28 6.59 -4.75
CA GLY A 12 5.29 7.20 -5.65
C GLY A 12 4.18 6.26 -6.15
N ILE A 13 4.29 4.96 -5.90
CA ILE A 13 3.24 3.96 -6.19
C ILE A 13 2.38 3.81 -4.94
N THR A 14 1.10 4.18 -5.02
CA THR A 14 0.14 4.00 -3.94
C THR A 14 -0.14 2.52 -3.71
N LYS A 15 0.08 2.07 -2.47
CA LYS A 15 -0.17 0.68 -2.06
C LYS A 15 -1.64 0.30 -2.25
N ALA A 16 -1.86 -1.00 -2.38
CA ALA A 16 -3.20 -1.52 -2.56
C ALA A 16 -4.08 -1.30 -1.32
N MET A 17 -5.29 -0.79 -1.51
CA MET A 17 -6.25 -0.59 -0.43
C MET A 17 -6.80 -1.94 0.04
N SER A 18 -6.73 -2.16 1.36
CA SER A 18 -7.29 -3.35 2.01
C SER A 18 -8.83 -3.36 1.97
N ALA A 19 -9.42 -4.55 2.13
CA ALA A 19 -10.87 -4.75 2.20
C ALA A 19 -11.51 -3.87 3.29
N TYR A 20 -10.81 -3.71 4.42
CA TYR A 20 -11.24 -2.84 5.51
C TYR A 20 -11.24 -1.35 5.11
N HIS A 21 -10.30 -0.88 4.29
CA HIS A 21 -10.26 0.51 3.83
C HIS A 21 -11.45 0.83 2.91
N HIS A 22 -11.77 -0.06 1.97
CA HIS A 22 -12.95 0.08 1.13
C HIS A 22 -14.24 0.11 1.95
N TYR A 23 -14.37 -0.81 2.92
CA TYR A 23 -15.51 -0.84 3.83
C TYR A 23 -15.58 0.42 4.71
N SER A 24 -14.48 0.77 5.35
CA SER A 24 -14.39 1.89 6.31
C SER A 24 -14.80 3.20 5.65
N LYS A 25 -14.42 3.47 4.41
CA LYS A 25 -14.83 4.69 3.70
C LYS A 25 -16.36 4.80 3.56
N HIS A 26 -17.01 3.70 3.18
CA HIS A 26 -18.48 3.66 3.06
C HIS A 26 -19.17 3.64 4.42
N ALA A 27 -18.70 2.81 5.34
CA ALA A 27 -19.29 2.62 6.66
C ALA A 27 -19.13 3.86 7.54
N SER A 28 -17.99 4.54 7.49
CA SER A 28 -17.72 5.76 8.26
C SER A 28 -18.68 6.88 7.89
N ALA A 29 -19.01 7.04 6.61
CA ALA A 29 -19.96 8.06 6.17
C ALA A 29 -21.37 7.78 6.70
N LEU A 30 -21.83 6.54 6.59
CA LEU A 30 -23.15 6.12 7.10
C LEU A 30 -23.21 6.22 8.63
N ILE A 31 -22.19 5.75 9.33
CA ILE A 31 -22.13 5.80 10.80
C ILE A 31 -22.06 7.24 11.29
N LYS A 32 -21.30 8.10 10.61
CA LYS A 32 -21.24 9.53 10.93
C LYS A 32 -22.62 10.18 10.80
N GLU A 33 -23.35 9.90 9.72
CA GLU A 33 -24.69 10.43 9.50
C GLU A 33 -25.68 9.96 10.58
N GLU A 34 -25.66 8.67 10.93
CA GLU A 34 -26.50 8.10 11.98
C GLU A 34 -26.18 8.70 13.36
N LEU A 35 -24.90 8.89 13.69
CA LEU A 35 -24.47 9.52 14.94
C LEU A 35 -24.95 10.98 15.02
N ILE A 36 -24.84 11.74 13.94
CA ILE A 36 -25.33 13.11 13.88
C ILE A 36 -26.86 13.15 14.06
N LYS A 37 -27.58 12.25 13.42
CA LYS A 37 -29.05 12.16 13.49
C LYS A 37 -29.56 11.81 14.88
N GLU A 38 -28.85 10.92 15.59
CA GLU A 38 -29.15 10.59 16.98
C GLU A 38 -28.63 11.64 17.99
N GLY A 39 -27.96 12.71 17.54
CA GLY A 39 -27.37 13.72 18.41
C GLY A 39 -26.20 13.20 19.25
N LYS A 40 -25.55 12.12 18.81
CA LYS A 40 -24.41 11.47 19.46
C LYS A 40 -23.09 12.07 18.99
N ASP A 41 -22.02 11.78 19.74
CA ASP A 41 -20.68 12.21 19.41
C ASP A 41 -20.23 11.65 18.05
N SER A 42 -19.95 12.55 17.12
CA SER A 42 -19.55 12.24 15.73
C SER A 42 -18.04 12.43 15.53
N SER A 43 -17.26 12.33 16.61
CA SER A 43 -15.80 12.37 16.53
C SER A 43 -15.27 11.20 15.72
N LEU A 44 -14.19 11.45 14.97
CA LEU A 44 -13.53 10.45 14.15
C LEU A 44 -13.13 9.21 14.96
N GLY A 45 -12.71 9.37 16.21
CA GLY A 45 -12.37 8.25 17.09
C GLY A 45 -13.55 7.33 17.38
N VAL A 46 -14.73 7.90 17.63
CA VAL A 46 -15.97 7.13 17.86
C VAL A 46 -16.40 6.43 16.59
N ILE A 47 -16.38 7.13 15.45
CA ILE A 47 -16.73 6.56 14.15
C ILE A 47 -15.84 5.36 13.84
N VAL A 48 -14.52 5.48 13.96
CA VAL A 48 -13.57 4.40 13.70
C VAL A 48 -13.79 3.21 14.64
N SER A 49 -14.09 3.47 15.92
CA SER A 49 -14.43 2.41 16.88
C SER A 49 -15.71 1.67 16.50
N VAL A 50 -16.74 2.36 16.01
CA VAL A 50 -18.00 1.73 15.59
C VAL A 50 -17.82 0.98 14.27
N VAL A 51 -17.07 1.54 13.32
CA VAL A 51 -16.75 0.90 12.03
C VAL A 51 -16.00 -0.41 12.25
N SER A 52 -14.97 -0.39 13.10
CA SER A 52 -14.18 -1.59 13.41
C SER A 52 -15.01 -2.66 14.13
N ALA A 53 -15.88 -2.27 15.06
CA ALA A 53 -16.84 -3.19 15.68
C ALA A 53 -17.78 -3.80 14.62
N LYS A 54 -18.33 -2.97 13.73
CA LYS A 54 -19.28 -3.39 12.69
C LYS A 54 -18.62 -4.30 11.65
N TRP A 55 -17.37 -4.03 11.30
CA TRP A 55 -16.55 -4.91 10.46
C TRP A 55 -16.38 -6.29 11.08
N ARG A 56 -16.07 -6.38 12.39
CA ARG A 56 -15.92 -7.68 13.07
C ARG A 56 -17.22 -8.47 13.05
N THR A 57 -18.36 -7.80 13.21
CA THR A 57 -19.71 -8.41 13.15
C THR A 57 -20.25 -8.61 11.75
N LEU A 58 -19.60 -8.08 10.70
CA LEU A 58 -20.08 -8.17 9.32
C LEU A 58 -20.09 -9.64 8.86
N ALA A 59 -21.12 -9.99 8.08
CA ALA A 59 -21.24 -11.32 7.51
C ALA A 59 -20.04 -11.66 6.60
N PRO A 60 -19.62 -12.93 6.55
CA PRO A 60 -18.52 -13.35 5.70
C PRO A 60 -18.79 -13.10 4.20
N GLU A 61 -20.04 -13.16 3.75
CA GLU A 61 -20.39 -12.82 2.35
C GLU A 61 -20.11 -11.36 2.02
N GLU A 62 -20.50 -10.44 2.90
CA GLU A 62 -20.26 -9.01 2.71
C GLU A 62 -18.75 -8.72 2.77
N LYS A 63 -18.02 -9.35 3.70
CA LYS A 63 -16.55 -9.27 3.73
C LYS A 63 -15.94 -9.78 2.44
N SER A 64 -16.39 -10.92 1.94
CA SER A 64 -15.88 -11.56 0.72
C SER A 64 -16.00 -10.64 -0.51
N LYS A 65 -17.08 -9.85 -0.61
CA LYS A 65 -17.22 -8.81 -1.64
C LYS A 65 -16.12 -7.76 -1.56
N PHE A 66 -15.79 -7.28 -0.36
CA PHE A 66 -14.71 -6.30 -0.16
C PHE A 66 -13.32 -6.92 -0.29
N GLU A 67 -13.15 -8.20 0.11
CA GLU A 67 -11.92 -8.96 -0.09
C GLU A 67 -11.61 -9.16 -1.57
N LYS A 68 -12.63 -9.38 -2.40
CA LYS A 68 -12.46 -9.45 -3.85
C LYS A 68 -11.98 -8.12 -4.44
N LEU A 69 -12.60 -7.01 -4.02
CA LEU A 69 -12.17 -5.67 -4.43
C LEU A 69 -10.72 -5.37 -3.99
N ALA A 70 -10.36 -5.77 -2.77
CA ALA A 70 -9.00 -5.64 -2.26
C ALA A 70 -8.00 -6.53 -3.00
N ALA A 71 -8.41 -7.74 -3.41
CA ALA A 71 -7.57 -8.63 -4.21
C ALA A 71 -7.31 -8.06 -5.61
N GLU A 72 -8.32 -7.45 -6.23
CA GLU A 72 -8.16 -6.73 -7.51
C GLU A 72 -7.22 -5.53 -7.37
N ASP A 73 -7.34 -4.75 -6.30
CA ASP A 73 -6.43 -3.62 -6.07
C ASP A 73 -5.00 -4.07 -5.72
N LYS A 74 -4.87 -5.21 -5.02
CA LYS A 74 -3.58 -5.86 -4.76
C LYS A 74 -2.90 -6.31 -6.04
N ASP A 75 -3.65 -6.85 -7.00
CA ASP A 75 -3.11 -7.23 -8.30
C ASP A 75 -2.62 -6.01 -9.09
N ARG A 76 -3.36 -4.90 -9.06
CA ARG A 76 -2.89 -3.61 -9.63
C ARG A 76 -1.55 -3.19 -9.02
N TYR A 77 -1.47 -3.14 -7.69
CA TYR A 77 -0.24 -2.75 -7.01
C TYR A 77 0.93 -3.68 -7.31
N ASN A 78 0.70 -5.00 -7.33
CA ASN A 78 1.74 -5.98 -7.64
C ASN A 78 2.30 -5.77 -9.06
N LYS A 79 1.44 -5.47 -10.04
CA LYS A 79 1.86 -5.18 -11.41
C LYS A 79 2.71 -3.91 -11.49
N GLU A 80 2.27 -2.83 -10.84
CA GLU A 80 3.03 -1.58 -10.83
C GLU A 80 4.37 -1.73 -10.09
N CYS A 81 4.39 -2.48 -8.99
CA CYS A 81 5.61 -2.79 -8.25
C CYS A 81 6.58 -3.60 -9.10
N ALA A 82 6.12 -4.65 -9.78
CA ALA A 82 6.94 -5.49 -10.65
C ALA A 82 7.61 -4.69 -11.78
N ILE A 83 6.88 -3.75 -12.39
CA ILE A 83 7.43 -2.86 -13.43
C ILE A 83 8.52 -1.95 -12.85
N ARG A 84 8.27 -1.34 -11.68
CA ARG A 84 9.26 -0.49 -11.01
C ARG A 84 10.50 -1.29 -10.60
N ASP A 85 10.31 -2.48 -10.05
CA ASP A 85 11.41 -3.34 -9.60
C ASP A 85 12.29 -3.77 -10.79
N GLU A 86 11.68 -4.06 -11.95
CA GLU A 86 12.43 -4.33 -13.19
C GLU A 86 13.29 -3.13 -13.63
N GLU A 87 12.73 -1.92 -13.60
CA GLU A 87 13.48 -0.71 -13.96
C GLU A 87 14.62 -0.41 -12.99
N VAL A 88 14.38 -0.58 -11.69
CA VAL A 88 15.41 -0.43 -10.65
C VAL A 88 16.54 -1.43 -10.85
N LEU A 89 16.22 -2.69 -11.15
CA LEU A 89 17.23 -3.72 -11.43
C LEU A 89 18.06 -3.39 -12.67
N ARG A 90 17.43 -2.90 -13.75
CA ARG A 90 18.14 -2.45 -14.95
C ARG A 90 19.10 -1.32 -14.63
N GLN A 91 18.66 -0.30 -13.90
CA GLN A 91 19.52 0.81 -13.51
C GLN A 91 20.66 0.37 -12.58
N GLN A 92 20.42 -0.57 -11.67
CA GLN A 92 21.48 -1.14 -10.83
C GLN A 92 22.51 -1.91 -11.64
N GLU A 93 22.09 -2.68 -12.66
CA GLU A 93 23.01 -3.41 -13.52
C GLU A 93 23.85 -2.45 -14.37
N GLU A 94 23.25 -1.41 -14.94
CA GLU A 94 23.96 -0.38 -15.70
C GLU A 94 24.93 0.40 -14.80
N ARG A 95 24.51 0.77 -13.58
CA ARG A 95 25.39 1.38 -12.57
C ARG A 95 26.55 0.45 -12.18
N ARG A 96 26.29 -0.85 -12.03
CA ARG A 96 27.31 -1.86 -11.73
C ARG A 96 28.30 -1.99 -12.88
N LYS A 97 27.83 -2.09 -14.13
CA LYS A 97 28.68 -2.15 -15.32
C LYS A 97 29.51 -0.88 -15.48
N ALA A 98 28.91 0.30 -15.33
CA ALA A 98 29.62 1.58 -15.38
C ALA A 98 30.70 1.68 -14.30
N HIS A 99 30.39 1.25 -13.07
CA HIS A 99 31.36 1.22 -11.97
C HIS A 99 32.47 0.18 -12.20
N ALA A 100 32.16 -1.00 -12.74
CA ALA A 100 33.14 -2.02 -13.09
C ALA A 100 34.10 -1.55 -14.19
N VAL A 101 33.57 -0.91 -15.24
CA VAL A 101 34.37 -0.32 -16.32
C VAL A 101 35.26 0.83 -15.82
N GLY A 102 34.76 1.65 -14.89
CA GLY A 102 35.56 2.68 -14.22
C GLY A 102 36.72 2.09 -13.39
N ALA A 103 36.45 1.00 -12.67
CA ALA A 103 37.47 0.31 -11.89
C ALA A 103 38.54 -0.39 -12.76
N GLU A 104 38.14 -1.00 -13.89
CA GLU A 104 39.06 -1.63 -14.83
C GLU A 104 39.94 -0.62 -15.57
N THR A 105 39.38 0.52 -15.96
CA THR A 105 40.13 1.60 -16.63
C THR A 105 41.14 2.26 -15.67
N GLU A 106 40.75 2.50 -14.41
CA GLU A 106 41.66 3.01 -13.38
C GLU A 106 42.78 2.01 -13.06
N THR A 107 42.46 0.72 -12.96
CA THR A 107 43.45 -0.34 -12.72
C THR A 107 44.44 -0.45 -13.88
N ARG A 108 43.97 -0.38 -15.13
CA ARG A 108 44.84 -0.44 -16.32
C ARG A 108 45.79 0.76 -16.43
N MET A 109 45.38 1.94 -15.97
CA MET A 109 46.25 3.13 -15.89
C MET A 109 47.29 3.02 -14.78
N ARG A 110 46.97 2.41 -13.63
CA ARG A 110 47.92 2.21 -12.52
C ARG A 110 49.05 1.22 -12.83
N HIS A 111 48.83 0.25 -13.72
CA HIS A 111 49.83 -0.76 -14.08
C HIS A 111 50.68 -0.41 -15.32
N SER A 112 50.45 0.76 -15.93
CA SER A 112 51.16 1.21 -17.15
C SER A 112 52.20 2.31 -16.89
N THR A 113 52.70 2.46 -15.65
CA THR A 113 53.79 3.40 -15.31
C THR A 113 55.04 2.68 -14.80
#